data_AF-A0A6C2DWR8-F1
#
_entry.id   AF-A0A6C2DWR8-F1
#
_cell.length_a   1.000
_cell.length_b   1.000
_cell.length_c   1.000
_cell.angle_alpha   90.00
_cell.angle_beta   90.00
_cell.angle_gamma   90.00
#
_symmetry.space_group_name_H-M   'P 1'
#
loop_
_entity.id
_entity.type
_entity.pdbx_description
1 polymer ?
#
loop_
_entity_poly.entity_id
_entity_poly.type
_entity_poly.pdbx_seq_one_letter_code
_entity_poly.pdbx_strand_id
1 'polypeptide(L)'
;MNPLDIVLKILGDADQFRSKVNQACIVKGLPPAFDGLKGNTDYRFEGFGVAFINFQPNLTFWVHYKPDSPQHISLGRFEIPISYAQSLSLVANLGHPSNTAVTA
;
A
#
# COMPACT_ATOMS: atom_id res chain seq x y z
N MET A 1 -7.33 -1.90 13.24
CA MET A 1 -6.50 -2.68 12.29
C MET A 1 -6.05 -1.70 11.21
N ASN A 2 -4.74 -1.53 11.01
CA ASN A 2 -4.24 -0.54 10.04
C ASN A 2 -4.51 -1.07 8.62
N PRO A 3 -4.91 -0.25 7.64
CA PRO A 3 -5.05 -0.67 6.24
C PRO A 3 -3.87 -1.49 5.70
N LEU A 4 -2.65 -1.19 6.17
CA LEU A 4 -1.45 -1.96 5.84
C LEU A 4 -1.52 -3.42 6.35
N ASP A 5 -2.01 -3.66 7.57
CA ASP A 5 -2.14 -5.03 8.11
C ASP A 5 -3.12 -5.88 7.29
N ILE A 6 -4.22 -5.26 6.85
CA ILE A 6 -5.24 -5.91 6.00
C ILE A 6 -4.62 -6.30 4.67
N VAL A 7 -3.87 -5.39 4.06
CA VAL A 7 -3.16 -5.64 2.80
C VAL A 7 -2.12 -6.74 2.94
N LEU A 8 -1.27 -6.68 3.97
CA LEU A 8 -0.26 -7.71 4.23
C LEU A 8 -0.90 -9.08 4.43
N LYS A 9 -2.02 -9.15 5.15
CA LYS A 9 -2.78 -10.40 5.36
C LYS A 9 -3.38 -10.95 4.07
N ILE A 10 -3.94 -10.09 3.21
CA ILE A 10 -4.57 -10.52 1.95
C ILE A 10 -3.54 -10.92 0.88
N LEU A 11 -2.40 -10.23 0.84
CA LEU A 11 -1.30 -10.59 -0.05
C LEU A 11 -0.64 -11.91 0.36
N GLY A 12 -0.84 -12.36 1.61
CA GLY A 12 -0.32 -13.61 2.14
C GLY A 12 1.19 -13.51 2.32
N ASP A 13 1.92 -13.84 1.25
CA ASP A 13 3.36 -13.74 1.18
C ASP A 13 3.78 -12.34 0.72
N ALA A 14 3.84 -11.42 1.67
CA ALA A 14 4.19 -10.03 1.42
C ALA A 14 5.68 -9.84 1.03
N ASP A 15 6.48 -10.89 0.78
CA ASP A 15 7.89 -10.73 0.39
C ASP A 15 8.03 -9.95 -0.92
N GLN A 16 7.22 -10.24 -1.94
CA GLN A 16 7.27 -9.47 -3.18
C GLN A 16 6.89 -7.99 -2.97
N PHE A 17 5.89 -7.73 -2.13
CA PHE A 17 5.49 -6.37 -1.76
C PHE A 17 6.61 -5.63 -1.03
N ARG A 18 7.17 -6.26 0.02
CA ARG A 18 8.26 -5.70 0.82
C ARG A 18 9.50 -5.43 -0.03
N SER A 19 9.86 -6.39 -0.88
CA SER A 19 11.02 -6.29 -1.78
C SER A 19 10.85 -5.14 -2.78
N LYS A 20 9.68 -5.02 -3.44
CA LYS A 20 9.41 -3.89 -4.36
C LYS A 20 9.51 -2.53 -3.68
N VAL A 21 8.92 -2.38 -2.49
CA VAL A 21 8.95 -1.10 -1.76
C VAL A 21 10.38 -0.80 -1.31
N ASN A 22 11.10 -1.76 -0.74
CA ASN A 22 12.49 -1.59 -0.33
C ASN A 22 13.41 -1.26 -1.52
N GLN A 23 13.19 -1.87 -2.68
CA GLN A 23 13.96 -1.55 -3.88
C GLN A 23 13.76 -0.09 -4.30
N ALA A 24 12.53 0.43 -4.21
CA ALA A 24 12.27 1.85 -4.45
C ALA A 24 12.89 2.78 -3.39
N CYS A 25 13.00 2.32 -2.14
CA CYS A 25 13.74 3.03 -1.09
C CYS A 25 15.23 3.14 -1.48
N ILE A 26 15.84 2.02 -1.88
CA ILE A 26 17.26 1.94 -2.27
C ILE A 26 17.55 2.88 -3.44
N VAL A 27 16.71 2.90 -4.47
CA VAL A 27 16.86 3.80 -5.63
C VAL A 27 16.85 5.28 -5.22
N LYS A 28 16.13 5.64 -4.16
CA LYS A 28 16.06 6.99 -3.61
C LYS A 28 17.08 7.26 -2.50
N GLY A 29 17.98 6.31 -2.20
CA GLY A 29 18.97 6.44 -1.13
C GLY A 29 18.37 6.46 0.27
N LEU A 30 17.20 5.85 0.45
CA LEU A 30 16.46 5.84 1.71
C LEU A 30 16.63 4.51 2.46
N PRO A 31 16.50 4.52 3.81
CA PRO A 31 16.46 3.27 4.59
C PRO A 31 15.29 2.39 4.13
N PRO A 32 15.37 1.05 4.25
CA PRO A 32 14.27 0.18 3.84
C PRO A 32 12.98 0.51 4.60
N ALA A 33 11.85 0.42 3.90
CA ALA A 33 10.51 0.56 4.50
C ALA A 33 10.10 -0.66 5.32
N PHE A 34 10.70 -1.82 5.03
CA PHE A 34 10.46 -3.06 5.74
C PHE A 34 11.78 -3.74 6.11
N ASP A 35 11.88 -4.20 7.35
CA ASP A 35 12.94 -5.08 7.83
C ASP A 35 12.30 -6.39 8.32
N GLY A 36 12.33 -7.42 7.46
CA GLY A 36 11.57 -8.65 7.68
C GLY A 36 10.07 -8.38 7.75
N LEU A 37 9.44 -8.71 8.89
CA LEU A 37 8.01 -8.45 9.15
C LEU A 37 7.77 -7.08 9.83
N LYS A 38 8.82 -6.36 10.21
CA LYS A 38 8.70 -5.06 10.87
C LYS A 38 8.66 -3.95 9.83
N GLY A 39 7.58 -3.17 9.80
CA GLY A 39 7.51 -1.93 9.05
C GLY A 39 8.27 -0.81 9.74
N ASN A 40 8.93 0.04 8.96
CA ASN A 40 9.59 1.24 9.44
C ASN A 40 8.56 2.36 9.63
N THR A 41 8.49 2.94 10.84
CA THR A 41 7.52 3.98 11.21
C THR A 41 7.74 5.31 10.49
N ASP A 42 8.92 5.52 9.91
CA ASP A 42 9.17 6.68 9.06
C ASP A 42 8.36 6.62 7.76
N TYR A 43 7.80 5.46 7.40
CA TYR A 43 7.05 5.29 6.17
C TYR A 43 5.54 5.28 6.41
N ARG A 44 4.82 6.00 5.56
CA ARG A 44 3.36 6.02 5.54
C ARG A 44 2.86 5.49 4.21
N PHE A 45 1.89 4.58 4.30
CA PHE A 45 1.23 3.95 3.16
C PHE A 45 -0.19 4.48 3.05
N GLU A 46 -0.56 5.05 1.91
CA GLU A 46 -1.83 5.75 1.72
C GLU A 46 -2.50 5.45 0.39
N GLY A 47 -3.79 5.78 0.28
CA GLY A 47 -4.53 5.65 -0.97
C GLY A 47 -4.64 4.21 -1.47
N PHE A 48 -4.76 3.25 -0.55
CA PHE A 48 -4.98 1.85 -0.91
C PHE A 48 -6.27 1.71 -1.72
N GLY A 49 -6.18 1.02 -2.84
CA GLY A 49 -7.31 0.75 -3.72
C GLY A 49 -7.02 -0.37 -4.69
N VAL A 50 -8.03 -0.78 -5.46
CA VAL A 50 -7.89 -1.78 -6.52
C VAL A 50 -8.09 -1.09 -7.86
N ALA A 51 -7.14 -1.24 -8.78
CA ALA A 51 -7.24 -0.80 -10.16
C ALA A 51 -7.18 -2.00 -11.10
N PHE A 52 -8.00 -1.99 -12.15
CA PHE A 52 -7.94 -3.01 -13.20
C PHE A 52 -7.05 -2.50 -14.34
N ILE A 53 -5.89 -3.13 -14.52
CA ILE A 53 -4.92 -2.79 -15.57
C ILE A 53 -4.82 -4.01 -16.48
N ASN A 54 -5.13 -3.86 -17.76
CA ASN A 54 -5.15 -4.97 -18.74
C ASN A 54 -5.98 -6.18 -18.28
N PHE A 55 -7.18 -5.94 -17.73
CA PHE A 55 -8.08 -6.96 -17.15
C PHE A 55 -7.52 -7.73 -15.94
N GLN A 56 -6.34 -7.36 -15.43
CA GLN A 56 -5.77 -7.88 -14.19
C GLN A 56 -6.08 -6.91 -13.03
N PRO A 57 -6.67 -7.37 -11.92
CA PRO A 57 -6.76 -6.54 -10.72
C PRO A 57 -5.37 -6.34 -10.11
N ASN A 58 -5.07 -5.08 -9.80
CA ASN A 58 -3.85 -4.66 -9.12
C ASN A 58 -4.22 -3.89 -7.86
N LEU A 59 -3.60 -4.24 -6.74
CA LEU A 59 -3.58 -3.39 -5.57
C LEU A 59 -2.71 -2.17 -5.87
N THR A 60 -3.23 -0.98 -5.62
CA THR A 60 -2.50 0.27 -5.79
C THR A 60 -2.47 1.07 -4.49
N PHE A 61 -1.34 1.69 -4.19
CA PHE A 61 -1.14 2.52 -3.01
C PHE A 61 0.05 3.46 -3.21
N TRP A 62 0.13 4.50 -2.40
CA TRP A 62 1.23 5.45 -2.35
C TRP A 62 2.09 5.19 -1.11
N VAL A 63 3.39 5.41 -1.25
CA VAL A 63 4.34 5.32 -0.14
C VAL A 63 5.09 6.64 0.01
N HIS A 64 5.15 7.13 1.24
CA HIS A 64 5.80 8.37 1.60
C HIS A 64 6.79 8.13 2.73
N TYR A 65 8.01 8.66 2.59
CA TYR A 65 9.00 8.72 3.68
C TYR A 65 8.85 10.04 4.43
N LYS A 66 8.71 9.97 5.75
CA LYS A 66 8.51 11.09 6.69
C LYS A 66 7.55 12.17 6.16
N PRO A 67 6.28 11.83 5.89
CA PRO A 67 5.31 12.75 5.30
C PRO A 67 5.08 14.03 6.13
N ASP A 68 5.24 13.95 7.45
CA ASP A 68 5.03 15.06 8.37
C ASP A 68 6.32 15.85 8.66
N SER A 69 7.39 15.62 7.88
CA SER A 69 8.71 16.24 8.06
C SER A 69 9.13 17.03 6.81
N PRO A 70 9.97 18.08 6.94
CA PRO A 70 10.64 18.68 5.79
C PRO A 70 11.54 17.69 5.01
N GLN A 71 11.83 16.51 5.57
CA GLN A 71 12.48 15.39 4.88
C GLN A 71 11.52 14.53 4.05
N HIS A 72 10.30 15.01 3.80
CA HIS A 72 9.28 14.27 3.04
C HIS A 72 9.78 13.90 1.65
N ILE A 73 9.74 12.60 1.35
CA ILE A 73 10.03 12.09 0.02
C ILE A 73 8.88 11.16 -0.39
N SER A 74 8.24 11.49 -1.51
CA SER A 74 7.31 10.58 -2.17
C SER A 74 8.09 9.47 -2.89
N LEU A 75 7.85 8.21 -2.48
CA LEU A 75 8.40 7.05 -3.17
C LEU A 75 7.64 6.77 -4.47
N GLY A 76 6.38 7.20 -4.53
CA GLY A 76 5.52 7.07 -5.69
C GLY A 76 4.36 6.09 -5.46
N ARG A 77 3.65 5.80 -6.54
CA ARG A 77 2.55 4.84 -6.57
C ARG A 77 3.09 3.45 -6.89
N PHE A 78 2.69 2.47 -6.11
CA PHE A 78 3.01 1.07 -6.32
C PHE A 78 1.79 0.33 -6.84
N GLU A 79 2.07 -0.67 -7.67
CA GLU A 79 1.06 -1.54 -8.28
C GLU A 79 1.51 -2.98 -8.12
N ILE A 80 0.64 -3.79 -7.52
CA ILE A 80 0.91 -5.19 -7.26
C ILE A 80 -0.22 -6.03 -7.86
N PRO A 81 0.09 -6.92 -8.80
CA PRO A 81 -0.88 -7.88 -9.32
C PRO A 81 -1.42 -8.73 -8.18
N ILE A 82 -2.74 -8.81 -8.10
CA ILE A 82 -3.46 -9.63 -7.12
C ILE A 82 -4.43 -10.55 -7.85
N SER A 83 -4.81 -11.65 -7.22
CA SER A 83 -5.85 -12.53 -7.72
C SER A 83 -7.23 -11.86 -7.61
N TYR A 84 -8.19 -12.29 -8.44
CA TYR A 84 -9.57 -11.80 -8.36
C TYR A 84 -10.19 -11.98 -6.95
N ALA A 85 -9.96 -13.12 -6.31
CA ALA A 85 -10.41 -13.38 -4.93
C ALA A 85 -9.81 -12.39 -3.90
N GLN A 86 -8.51 -12.05 -4.06
CA GLN A 86 -7.85 -11.04 -3.24
C GLN A 86 -8.43 -9.65 -3.49
N SER A 87 -8.78 -9.33 -4.74
CA SER A 87 -9.40 -8.05 -5.09
C SER A 87 -10.77 -7.86 -4.45
N LEU A 88 -11.61 -8.91 -4.44
CA LEU A 88 -12.91 -8.90 -3.74
C LEU A 88 -12.72 -8.70 -2.23
N SER A 89 -11.73 -9.39 -1.65
CA SER A 89 -11.41 -9.24 -0.23
C SER A 89 -10.92 -7.83 0.09
N LEU A 90 -10.08 -7.23 -0.75
CA LEU A 90 -9.59 -5.87 -0.57
C LEU A 90 -10.73 -4.85 -0.69
N VAL A 91 -11.61 -4.99 -1.69
CA VAL A 91 -12.78 -4.11 -1.83
C VAL A 91 -13.72 -4.25 -0.63
N ALA A 92 -13.96 -5.46 -0.13
CA ALA A 92 -14.82 -5.66 1.04
C ALA A 92 -14.23 -5.10 2.35
N ASN A 93 -12.90 -5.10 2.51
CA ASN A 93 -12.24 -4.70 3.76
C ASN A 93 -11.68 -3.26 3.74
N LEU A 94 -11.38 -2.70 2.56
CA LEU A 94 -10.89 -1.34 2.37
C LEU A 94 -11.98 -0.40 1.80
N GLY A 95 -12.99 -0.97 1.13
CA GLY A 95 -14.16 -0.27 0.63
C GLY A 95 -15.21 -0.04 1.71
N HIS A 96 -14.89 0.86 2.63
CA HIS A 96 -15.87 1.82 3.13
C HIS A 96 -15.26 3.22 2.93
N PRO A 97 -15.52 3.92 1.81
CA PRO A 97 -15.84 5.31 1.99
C PRO A 97 -17.05 5.31 2.93
N SER A 98 -16.87 5.89 4.11
CA SER A 98 -18.00 6.19 4.98
C SER A 98 -19.11 6.78 4.12
N ASN A 99 -20.34 6.33 4.34
CA ASN A 99 -21.55 6.87 3.75
C ASN A 99 -21.84 8.30 4.29
N THR A 100 -20.79 9.11 4.52
CA THR A 100 -20.82 10.45 5.08
C THR A 100 -20.65 11.48 3.96
N ALA A 101 -21.47 11.38 2.94
CA ALA A 101 -21.70 12.48 2.00
C ALA A 101 -23.06 12.26 1.35
N VAL A 102 -24.10 12.83 1.98
CA VAL A 102 -25.27 13.54 1.43
C VAL A 102 -26.43 13.36 2.41
N THR A 103 -26.45 14.22 3.42
CA THR A 103 -27.68 14.81 3.95
C THR A 103 -27.38 16.29 4.10
N ALA A 104 -27.63 17.03 3.03
CA ALA A 104 -27.95 18.45 3.09
C ALA A 104 -29.47 18.59 3.16
#